data_AF-A0A954GI96-F1
#
_entry.id   AF-A0A954GI96-F1
#
_cell.length_a   1.000
_cell.length_b   1.000
_cell.length_c   1.000
_cell.angle_alpha   90.00
_cell.angle_beta   90.00
_cell.angle_gamma   90.00
#
_symmetry.space_group_name_H-M   'P 1'
#
loop_
_entity.id
_entity.type
_entity.pdbx_description
1 polymer ?
#
loop_
_entity_poly.entity_id
_entity_poly.type
_entity_poly.pdbx_seq_one_letter_code
_entity_poly.pdbx_strand_id
1 'polypeptide(L)'
;FFGNSLANIGDLDGDGVSELAASANWEDDSGILHGAVYLLSLAGAPSVRVVDDGDAGFSTDGSWTAVSNAGAREGDLRHSAQGIGDDVARWTFTGLAPGNYRVSATWVPHVNRATNSPFRAFDGNRNVLGSVLVNQELVPDDFSANASLWEDLFVVSVTDGTLSVELSDAANGYVIADAIRVEPALAPVAPAVSIIDDGEAGFATTGNWVQPAAAVGREGDLKHSAAGIGNDKATWTFTGLTPGHYFVAATWLEHVNRATDAPFRILDGTGGAELAAVRINQELAPNDFFDAGSNWEQLAHVTITGTELVVELTDDANQYVIADAIRIERTDTPPPPPPSVIIDNGDAGFSTSAGWNPAATSIGHEGDLLHTSPGTGSRIATWTFTDLTPGMYRVSATWFAYTNRATNAPFTIRDGIAGPVLDTVLVNQQLAPNDFTDAGSDWEDLTTITITGNTLTVQLTNNANGYVIADAIRIESIG
;
A
#
# COMPACT_ATOMS: atom_id res chain seq x y z
N PHE A 1 -44.49 -11.25 0.87
CA PHE A 1 -43.57 -10.08 0.91
C PHE A 1 -42.22 -10.53 1.40
N PHE A 2 -41.18 -10.41 0.59
CA PHE A 2 -39.80 -10.77 0.96
C PHE A 2 -39.14 -9.70 1.84
N GLY A 3 -38.33 -10.11 2.82
CA GLY A 3 -37.51 -9.23 3.64
C GLY A 3 -38.27 -8.49 4.75
N ASN A 4 -39.30 -9.10 5.35
CA ASN A 4 -40.07 -8.43 6.41
C ASN A 4 -39.30 -8.33 7.75
N SER A 5 -38.41 -9.28 8.00
CA SER A 5 -37.46 -9.30 9.12
C SER A 5 -36.17 -9.97 8.65
N LEU A 6 -35.04 -9.55 9.23
CA LEU A 6 -33.70 -10.06 8.94
C LEU A 6 -33.03 -10.50 10.24
N ALA A 7 -32.27 -11.58 10.19
CA ALA A 7 -31.40 -12.03 11.27
C ALA A 7 -30.06 -12.52 10.70
N ASN A 8 -28.96 -12.10 11.32
CA ASN A 8 -27.66 -12.76 11.14
C ASN A 8 -27.74 -14.16 11.78
N ILE A 9 -27.27 -15.18 11.07
CA ILE A 9 -27.38 -16.59 11.49
C ILE A 9 -26.02 -17.28 11.64
N GLY A 10 -24.94 -16.51 11.74
CA GLY A 10 -23.56 -17.02 11.69
C GLY A 10 -23.15 -17.39 10.27
N ASP A 11 -21.97 -18.02 10.17
CA ASP A 11 -21.41 -18.59 8.92
C ASP A 11 -21.73 -20.09 8.90
N LEU A 12 -22.65 -20.49 8.04
CA LEU A 12 -23.22 -21.82 7.91
C LEU A 12 -22.51 -22.65 6.85
N ASP A 13 -21.98 -22.02 5.80
CA ASP A 13 -21.26 -22.69 4.73
C ASP A 13 -19.73 -22.73 4.90
N GLY A 14 -19.20 -22.00 5.89
CA GLY A 14 -17.81 -22.01 6.30
C GLY A 14 -16.92 -21.13 5.44
N ASP A 15 -17.49 -20.17 4.70
CA ASP A 15 -16.76 -19.27 3.81
C ASP A 15 -16.20 -18.01 4.51
N GLY A 16 -16.46 -17.86 5.81
CA GLY A 16 -16.01 -16.74 6.64
C GLY A 16 -16.93 -15.52 6.62
N VAL A 17 -18.08 -15.57 5.94
CA VAL A 17 -19.10 -14.53 5.95
C VAL A 17 -20.41 -15.04 6.56
N SER A 18 -20.98 -14.23 7.45
CA SER A 18 -22.26 -14.60 8.07
C SER A 18 -23.41 -14.52 7.06
N GLU A 19 -24.23 -15.56 6.97
CA GLU A 19 -25.46 -15.51 6.20
C GLU A 19 -26.57 -14.72 6.90
N LEU A 20 -27.61 -14.43 6.11
CA LEU A 20 -28.82 -13.78 6.59
C LEU A 20 -30.03 -14.70 6.42
N ALA A 21 -30.82 -14.82 7.48
CA ALA A 21 -32.19 -15.30 7.37
C ALA A 21 -33.12 -14.12 7.08
N ALA A 22 -33.89 -14.20 6.00
CA ALA A 22 -34.92 -13.23 5.65
C ALA A 22 -36.31 -13.87 5.69
N SER A 23 -37.25 -13.25 6.42
CA SER A 23 -38.63 -13.71 6.42
C SER A 23 -39.40 -13.21 5.20
N ALA A 24 -40.23 -14.10 4.65
CA ALA A 24 -41.19 -13.78 3.62
C ALA A 24 -42.61 -14.11 4.11
N ASN A 25 -43.26 -13.12 4.71
CA ASN A 25 -44.63 -13.31 5.19
C ASN A 25 -45.57 -13.49 4.00
N TRP A 26 -46.54 -14.40 4.14
CA TRP A 26 -47.57 -14.66 3.13
C TRP A 26 -47.02 -15.20 1.81
N GLU A 27 -45.90 -15.93 1.88
CA GLU A 27 -45.43 -16.68 0.73
C GLU A 27 -46.28 -17.96 0.58
N ASP A 28 -46.72 -18.21 -0.65
CA ASP A 28 -47.75 -19.20 -0.98
C ASP A 28 -47.17 -20.41 -1.76
N ASP A 29 -45.85 -20.53 -1.89
CA ASP A 29 -45.20 -21.53 -2.76
C ASP A 29 -45.34 -22.97 -2.18
N SER A 30 -45.75 -23.08 -0.92
CA SER A 30 -46.05 -24.34 -0.23
C SER A 30 -47.45 -24.40 0.43
N GLY A 31 -48.35 -23.46 0.11
CA GLY A 31 -49.72 -23.42 0.62
C GLY A 31 -50.18 -22.02 1.07
N ILE A 32 -51.48 -21.85 1.32
CA ILE A 32 -52.10 -20.54 1.59
C ILE A 32 -51.58 -19.96 2.93
N LEU A 33 -50.88 -18.82 2.86
CA LEU A 33 -50.40 -18.00 3.99
C LEU A 33 -49.37 -18.69 4.91
N HIS A 34 -48.63 -19.69 4.43
CA HIS A 34 -47.65 -20.40 5.28
C HIS A 34 -46.42 -19.55 5.62
N GLY A 35 -46.02 -18.64 4.74
CA GLY A 35 -44.79 -17.87 4.92
C GLY A 35 -43.53 -18.70 4.73
N ALA A 36 -42.42 -18.05 4.43
CA ALA A 36 -41.13 -18.70 4.20
C ALA A 36 -40.01 -17.98 4.95
N VAL A 37 -38.91 -18.70 5.19
CA VAL A 37 -37.62 -18.13 5.60
C VAL A 37 -36.61 -18.47 4.52
N TYR A 38 -35.99 -17.44 3.97
CA TYR A 38 -34.92 -17.55 3.00
C TYR A 38 -33.59 -17.45 3.73
N LEU A 39 -32.68 -18.40 3.48
CA LEU A 39 -31.29 -18.28 3.88
C LEU A 39 -30.53 -17.68 2.70
N LEU A 40 -29.95 -16.51 2.90
CA LEU A 40 -29.14 -15.82 1.90
C LEU A 40 -27.67 -16.04 2.24
N SER A 41 -27.02 -16.90 1.46
CA SER A 41 -25.56 -16.95 1.42
C SER A 41 -25.05 -15.64 0.81
N LEU A 42 -24.34 -14.87 1.62
CA LEU A 42 -23.71 -13.62 1.18
C LEU A 42 -22.32 -13.96 0.65
N ALA A 43 -21.90 -13.30 -0.44
CA ALA A 43 -20.55 -13.54 -0.95
C ALA A 43 -19.49 -12.93 -0.02
N GLY A 44 -18.55 -13.77 0.42
CA GLY A 44 -17.24 -13.48 0.99
C GLY A 44 -16.66 -12.09 0.71
N ALA A 45 -16.09 -11.42 1.73
CA ALA A 45 -15.03 -10.44 1.47
C ALA A 45 -13.91 -11.16 0.68
N PRO A 46 -13.26 -10.53 -0.31
CA PRO A 46 -12.35 -11.24 -1.19
C PRO A 46 -11.20 -11.88 -0.38
N SER A 47 -11.11 -13.20 -0.43
CA SER A 47 -10.17 -13.97 0.37
C SER A 47 -8.77 -13.99 -0.26
N VAL A 48 -7.73 -14.14 0.57
CA VAL A 48 -6.39 -14.52 0.09
C VAL A 48 -6.52 -15.82 -0.71
N ARG A 49 -5.93 -15.85 -1.90
CA ARG A 49 -5.90 -17.02 -2.78
C ARG A 49 -4.47 -17.29 -3.21
N VAL A 50 -4.10 -18.55 -3.23
CA VAL A 50 -2.79 -19.01 -3.71
C VAL A 50 -3.03 -20.07 -4.77
N VAL A 51 -2.25 -20.02 -5.84
CA VAL A 51 -2.17 -21.10 -6.83
C VAL A 51 -0.69 -21.48 -6.91
N ASP A 52 -0.42 -22.75 -6.63
CA ASP A 52 0.88 -23.41 -6.73
C ASP A 52 1.13 -24.03 -8.13
N ASP A 53 2.34 -24.48 -8.46
CA ASP A 53 2.67 -25.02 -9.79
C ASP A 53 2.14 -26.45 -10.02
N GLY A 54 1.56 -27.06 -8.98
CA GLY A 54 0.74 -28.27 -9.02
C GLY A 54 -0.78 -28.04 -9.03
N ASP A 55 -1.24 -26.82 -8.80
CA ASP A 55 -2.66 -26.53 -8.50
C ASP A 55 -3.56 -26.33 -9.72
N ALA A 56 -4.87 -26.48 -9.47
CA ALA A 56 -5.89 -26.05 -10.41
C ALA A 56 -5.83 -24.52 -10.59
N GLY A 57 -5.59 -24.08 -11.83
CA GLY A 57 -5.37 -22.67 -12.17
C GLY A 57 -3.96 -22.38 -12.66
N PHE A 58 -3.02 -23.31 -12.47
CA PHE A 58 -1.70 -23.25 -13.06
C PHE A 58 -1.67 -23.92 -14.46
N SER A 59 -0.88 -23.35 -15.37
CA SER A 59 -0.63 -23.90 -16.71
C SER A 59 0.70 -23.41 -17.26
N THR A 60 1.23 -24.12 -18.26
CA THR A 60 2.48 -23.74 -18.94
C THR A 60 2.34 -23.82 -20.45
N ASP A 61 2.87 -22.83 -21.15
CA ASP A 61 3.21 -22.89 -22.57
C ASP A 61 4.73 -23.12 -22.70
N GLY A 62 5.15 -23.86 -23.73
CA GLY A 62 6.57 -24.13 -23.95
C GLY A 62 7.15 -25.27 -23.10
N SER A 63 8.45 -25.23 -22.84
CA SER A 63 9.24 -26.33 -22.25
C SER A 63 9.60 -26.10 -20.77
N TRP A 64 8.67 -26.42 -19.88
CA TRP A 64 8.90 -26.35 -18.42
C TRP A 64 9.27 -27.71 -17.81
N THR A 65 10.29 -27.72 -16.95
CA THR A 65 10.73 -28.92 -16.22
C THR A 65 10.32 -28.85 -14.75
N ALA A 66 9.49 -29.80 -14.31
CA ALA A 66 9.10 -29.95 -12.90
C ALA A 66 10.22 -30.64 -12.09
N VAL A 67 10.46 -30.18 -10.87
CA VAL A 67 11.51 -30.65 -9.97
C VAL A 67 11.00 -30.67 -8.54
N SER A 68 11.16 -31.80 -7.84
CA SER A 68 10.93 -31.84 -6.39
C SER A 68 12.02 -31.06 -5.65
N ASN A 69 11.61 -30.09 -4.83
CA ASN A 69 12.49 -29.24 -4.05
C ASN A 69 11.83 -28.88 -2.71
N ALA A 70 12.41 -29.35 -1.60
CA ALA A 70 11.85 -29.12 -0.27
C ALA A 70 11.84 -27.65 0.19
N GLY A 71 12.55 -26.75 -0.50
CA GLY A 71 12.50 -25.32 -0.25
C GLY A 71 11.40 -24.58 -1.00
N ALA A 72 10.79 -25.22 -2.00
CA ALA A 72 9.68 -24.66 -2.76
C ALA A 72 8.36 -24.81 -1.99
N ARG A 73 7.35 -24.02 -2.35
CA ARG A 73 6.01 -24.24 -1.79
C ARG A 73 5.52 -25.62 -2.22
N GLU A 74 4.88 -26.31 -1.27
CA GLU A 74 4.34 -27.67 -1.46
C GLU A 74 5.35 -28.77 -1.88
N GLY A 75 6.63 -28.42 -1.98
CA GLY A 75 7.75 -29.34 -2.13
C GLY A 75 8.19 -29.57 -3.58
N ASP A 76 7.68 -28.80 -4.53
CA ASP A 76 8.05 -28.83 -5.94
C ASP A 76 7.99 -27.45 -6.60
N LEU A 77 8.64 -27.35 -7.76
CA LEU A 77 8.65 -26.17 -8.60
C LEU A 77 8.83 -26.56 -10.06
N ARG A 78 8.59 -25.62 -10.96
CA ARG A 78 8.97 -25.72 -12.38
C ARG A 78 10.01 -24.68 -12.74
N HIS A 79 10.85 -25.03 -13.71
CA HIS A 79 11.81 -24.09 -14.26
C HIS A 79 11.87 -24.16 -15.78
N SER A 80 12.20 -23.03 -16.40
CA SER A 80 12.69 -22.97 -17.77
C SER A 80 14.04 -22.27 -17.83
N ALA A 81 14.85 -22.62 -18.81
CA ALA A 81 16.11 -21.93 -19.11
C ALA A 81 15.81 -20.59 -19.78
N GLN A 82 16.77 -19.67 -19.76
CA GLN A 82 16.66 -18.41 -20.50
C GLN A 82 16.25 -18.63 -21.97
N GLY A 83 15.36 -17.79 -22.46
CA GLY A 83 14.88 -17.80 -23.83
C GLY A 83 14.40 -16.42 -24.26
N ILE A 84 13.46 -16.41 -25.20
CA ILE A 84 12.97 -15.18 -25.86
C ILE A 84 11.51 -14.88 -25.51
N GLY A 85 10.92 -15.65 -24.60
CA GLY A 85 9.53 -15.51 -24.17
C GLY A 85 8.58 -16.56 -24.71
N ASP A 86 9.09 -17.64 -25.31
CA ASP A 86 8.27 -18.74 -25.84
C ASP A 86 7.77 -19.66 -24.72
N ASP A 87 8.49 -19.74 -23.59
CA ASP A 87 8.08 -20.51 -22.43
C ASP A 87 7.40 -19.59 -21.40
N VAL A 88 6.15 -19.89 -21.08
CA VAL A 88 5.33 -19.07 -20.16
C VAL A 88 4.64 -19.95 -19.12
N ALA A 89 4.85 -19.66 -17.84
CA ALA A 89 4.08 -20.21 -16.74
C ALA A 89 2.95 -19.25 -16.37
N ARG A 90 1.76 -19.76 -16.08
CA ARG A 90 0.55 -18.95 -15.89
C ARG A 90 -0.28 -19.44 -14.72
N TRP A 91 -0.62 -18.53 -13.81
CA TRP A 91 -1.52 -18.74 -12.68
C TRP A 91 -2.81 -17.93 -12.88
N THR A 92 -3.96 -18.60 -12.95
CA THR A 92 -5.25 -17.96 -13.21
C THR A 92 -6.18 -18.04 -12.00
N PHE A 93 -6.65 -16.89 -11.55
CA PHE A 93 -7.65 -16.71 -10.50
C PHE A 93 -8.97 -16.27 -11.14
N THR A 94 -10.05 -17.02 -10.89
CA THR A 94 -11.40 -16.70 -11.40
C THR A 94 -12.39 -16.52 -10.26
N GLY A 95 -13.44 -15.71 -10.46
CA GLY A 95 -14.43 -15.42 -9.43
C GLY A 95 -13.91 -14.46 -8.35
N LEU A 96 -12.95 -13.61 -8.69
CA LEU A 96 -12.52 -12.52 -7.82
C LEU A 96 -13.61 -11.44 -7.75
N ALA A 97 -13.85 -10.88 -6.57
CA ALA A 97 -14.68 -9.67 -6.47
C ALA A 97 -13.95 -8.50 -7.15
N PRO A 98 -14.66 -7.56 -7.79
CA PRO A 98 -14.04 -6.35 -8.31
C PRO A 98 -13.31 -5.58 -7.20
N GLY A 99 -12.06 -5.18 -7.45
CA GLY A 99 -11.24 -4.51 -6.46
C GLY A 99 -9.75 -4.52 -6.80
N ASN A 100 -8.95 -3.87 -5.95
CA ASN A 100 -7.49 -3.92 -6.07
C ASN A 100 -6.97 -5.18 -5.37
N TYR A 101 -5.98 -5.83 -5.96
CA TYR A 101 -5.34 -7.03 -5.43
C TYR A 101 -3.84 -6.84 -5.38
N ARG A 102 -3.23 -7.10 -4.22
CA ARG A 102 -1.79 -7.30 -4.06
C ARG A 102 -1.46 -8.68 -4.62
N VAL A 103 -0.47 -8.73 -5.49
CA VAL A 103 0.03 -9.94 -6.12
C VAL A 103 1.45 -10.18 -5.64
N SER A 104 1.70 -11.36 -5.09
CA SER A 104 3.01 -11.74 -4.57
C SER A 104 3.42 -13.11 -5.13
N ALA A 105 4.72 -13.37 -5.24
CA ALA A 105 5.27 -14.63 -5.71
C ALA A 105 6.25 -15.22 -4.69
N THR A 106 6.46 -16.53 -4.77
CA THR A 106 7.52 -17.22 -4.04
C THR A 106 8.37 -18.03 -5.03
N TRP A 107 9.63 -18.28 -4.68
CA TRP A 107 10.54 -19.13 -5.46
C TRP A 107 11.72 -19.57 -4.60
N VAL A 108 12.46 -20.57 -5.11
CA VAL A 108 13.73 -21.01 -4.51
C VAL A 108 14.91 -20.26 -5.13
N PRO A 109 15.63 -19.42 -4.37
CA PRO A 109 16.72 -18.60 -4.89
C PRO A 109 17.95 -19.43 -5.23
N HIS A 110 18.68 -19.02 -6.26
CA HIS A 110 19.97 -19.60 -6.62
C HIS A 110 20.76 -18.70 -7.57
N VAL A 111 22.09 -18.75 -7.53
CA VAL A 111 23.03 -17.97 -8.38
C VAL A 111 23.00 -18.27 -9.89
N ASN A 112 22.03 -19.08 -10.34
CA ASN A 112 21.83 -19.37 -11.77
C ASN A 112 20.42 -18.99 -12.22
N ARG A 113 19.63 -18.35 -11.35
CA ARG A 113 18.31 -17.85 -11.71
C ARG A 113 18.46 -16.53 -12.46
N ALA A 114 17.41 -16.15 -13.17
CA ALA A 114 17.40 -14.88 -13.86
C ALA A 114 17.33 -13.72 -12.85
N THR A 115 18.15 -12.69 -13.08
CA THR A 115 18.09 -11.45 -12.31
C THR A 115 17.01 -10.48 -12.82
N ASN A 116 16.35 -10.83 -13.93
CA ASN A 116 15.33 -10.01 -14.60
C ASN A 116 14.11 -10.85 -15.02
N SER A 117 13.66 -11.78 -14.18
CA SER A 117 12.51 -12.66 -14.45
C SER A 117 11.23 -11.84 -14.69
N PRO A 118 10.65 -11.86 -15.90
CA PRO A 118 9.50 -11.02 -16.24
C PRO A 118 8.18 -11.61 -15.75
N PHE A 119 7.52 -10.92 -14.83
CA PHE A 119 6.15 -11.19 -14.40
C PHE A 119 5.18 -10.17 -15.02
N ARG A 120 4.01 -10.65 -15.47
CA ARG A 120 2.94 -9.80 -16.03
C ARG A 120 1.57 -10.27 -15.55
N ALA A 121 0.71 -9.34 -15.17
CA ALA A 121 -0.68 -9.60 -14.84
C ALA A 121 -1.64 -9.19 -15.96
N PHE A 122 -2.74 -9.93 -16.09
CA PHE A 122 -3.75 -9.73 -17.10
C PHE A 122 -5.16 -9.90 -16.54
N ASP A 123 -6.13 -9.17 -17.11
CA ASP A 123 -7.56 -9.42 -16.90
C ASP A 123 -8.06 -10.62 -17.73
N GLY A 124 -9.35 -10.95 -17.61
CA GLY A 124 -9.99 -12.03 -18.38
C GLY A 124 -10.04 -11.79 -19.89
N ASN A 125 -9.83 -10.56 -20.35
CA ASN A 125 -9.73 -10.20 -21.77
C ASN A 125 -8.28 -10.13 -22.27
N ARG A 126 -7.30 -10.48 -21.43
CA ARG A 126 -5.86 -10.36 -21.66
C ARG A 126 -5.34 -8.93 -21.83
N ASN A 127 -6.00 -7.94 -21.24
CA ASN A 127 -5.41 -6.63 -21.08
C ASN A 127 -4.37 -6.70 -19.95
N VAL A 128 -3.22 -6.06 -20.14
CA VAL A 128 -2.16 -6.00 -19.12
C VAL A 128 -2.63 -5.13 -17.96
N LEU A 129 -2.52 -5.64 -16.74
CA LEU A 129 -2.86 -4.94 -15.50
C LEU A 129 -1.62 -4.47 -14.73
N GLY A 130 -0.48 -5.14 -14.92
CA GLY A 130 0.78 -4.81 -14.25
C GLY A 130 1.92 -5.69 -14.76
N SER A 131 3.16 -5.26 -14.53
CA SER A 131 4.35 -6.02 -14.87
C SER A 131 5.55 -5.60 -14.03
N VAL A 132 6.47 -6.53 -13.79
CA VAL A 132 7.72 -6.28 -13.05
C VAL A 132 8.80 -7.26 -13.51
N LEU A 133 10.07 -6.87 -13.43
CA LEU A 133 11.22 -7.77 -13.58
C LEU A 133 11.77 -8.09 -12.20
N VAL A 134 11.92 -9.38 -11.88
CA VAL A 134 12.30 -9.83 -10.54
C VAL A 134 13.63 -10.57 -10.56
N ASN A 135 14.46 -10.29 -9.55
CA ASN A 135 15.71 -11.01 -9.34
C ASN A 135 15.49 -12.29 -8.54
N GLN A 136 15.41 -13.43 -9.24
CA GLN A 136 15.20 -14.73 -8.60
C GLN A 136 16.50 -15.35 -8.02
N GLU A 137 17.65 -14.68 -8.11
CA GLU A 137 18.83 -15.08 -7.35
C GLU A 137 18.69 -14.76 -5.85
N LEU A 138 17.85 -13.79 -5.53
CA LEU A 138 17.60 -13.33 -4.16
C LEU A 138 16.44 -14.09 -3.53
N VAL A 139 16.54 -14.28 -2.22
CA VAL A 139 15.48 -14.88 -1.40
C VAL A 139 14.31 -13.89 -1.39
N PRO A 140 13.05 -14.30 -1.65
CA PRO A 140 11.89 -13.44 -1.42
C PRO A 140 11.91 -12.91 0.01
N ASP A 141 11.73 -11.61 0.23
CA ASP A 141 11.97 -11.01 1.56
C ASP A 141 10.93 -10.00 2.06
N ASP A 142 9.86 -9.73 1.30
CA ASP A 142 8.83 -8.77 1.71
C ASP A 142 7.99 -9.26 2.90
N PHE A 143 7.59 -10.53 2.92
CA PHE A 143 6.86 -11.10 4.06
C PHE A 143 6.91 -12.64 4.12
N SER A 144 6.43 -13.19 5.23
CA SER A 144 6.28 -14.64 5.42
C SER A 144 4.82 -15.00 5.67
N ALA A 145 4.32 -16.05 5.00
CA ALA A 145 2.97 -16.55 5.19
C ALA A 145 2.89 -18.04 4.80
N ASN A 146 2.17 -18.83 5.60
CA ASN A 146 1.96 -20.27 5.37
C ASN A 146 3.27 -21.03 5.05
N ALA A 147 4.32 -20.75 5.84
CA ALA A 147 5.67 -21.33 5.72
C ALA A 147 6.45 -21.02 4.42
N SER A 148 5.97 -20.09 3.60
CA SER A 148 6.70 -19.54 2.45
C SER A 148 7.13 -18.10 2.71
N LEU A 149 8.26 -17.69 2.13
CA LEU A 149 8.65 -16.29 1.99
C LEU A 149 8.11 -15.77 0.66
N TRP A 150 7.63 -14.54 0.65
CA TRP A 150 6.92 -13.95 -0.49
C TRP A 150 7.55 -12.61 -0.86
N GLU A 151 7.64 -12.37 -2.15
CA GLU A 151 7.97 -11.09 -2.77
C GLU A 151 6.71 -10.48 -3.37
N ASP A 152 6.49 -9.20 -3.17
CA ASP A 152 5.48 -8.44 -3.86
C ASP A 152 5.89 -8.12 -5.30
N LEU A 153 4.97 -8.41 -6.22
CA LEU A 153 5.16 -8.12 -7.62
C LEU A 153 4.56 -6.76 -7.98
N PHE A 154 3.29 -6.56 -7.63
CA PHE A 154 2.51 -5.36 -7.93
C PHE A 154 1.12 -5.40 -7.29
N VAL A 155 0.42 -4.27 -7.32
CA VAL A 155 -1.02 -4.18 -7.04
C VAL A 155 -1.79 -3.94 -8.35
N VAL A 156 -2.85 -4.70 -8.58
CA VAL A 156 -3.67 -4.64 -9.82
C VAL A 156 -5.16 -4.45 -9.53
N SER A 157 -5.87 -3.72 -10.39
CA SER A 157 -7.32 -3.60 -10.31
C SER A 157 -8.00 -4.68 -11.16
N VAL A 158 -8.78 -5.56 -10.52
CA VAL A 158 -9.58 -6.59 -11.18
C VAL A 158 -11.03 -6.12 -11.26
N THR A 159 -11.66 -6.19 -12.43
CA THR A 159 -13.05 -5.71 -12.63
C THR A 159 -13.99 -6.78 -13.19
N ASP A 160 -13.45 -7.73 -13.96
CA ASP A 160 -14.19 -8.81 -14.61
C ASP A 160 -14.15 -10.13 -13.81
N GLY A 161 -13.54 -10.08 -12.62
CA GLY A 161 -13.38 -11.20 -11.71
C GLY A 161 -12.36 -12.24 -12.15
N THR A 162 -11.51 -11.94 -13.15
CA THR A 162 -10.41 -12.81 -13.57
C THR A 162 -9.08 -12.07 -13.47
N LEU A 163 -8.08 -12.72 -12.88
CA LEU A 163 -6.70 -12.28 -12.86
C LEU A 163 -5.80 -13.42 -13.29
N SER A 164 -4.99 -13.20 -14.32
CA SER A 164 -3.96 -14.13 -14.77
C SER A 164 -2.59 -13.52 -14.56
N VAL A 165 -1.69 -14.20 -13.85
CA VAL A 165 -0.29 -13.80 -13.69
C VAL A 165 0.57 -14.74 -14.52
N GLU A 166 1.50 -14.18 -15.29
CA GLU A 166 2.39 -14.91 -16.19
C GLU A 166 3.86 -14.64 -15.84
N LEU A 167 4.68 -15.69 -15.86
CA LEU A 167 6.13 -15.63 -15.81
C LEU A 167 6.69 -16.14 -17.13
N SER A 168 7.55 -15.36 -17.79
CA SER A 168 8.12 -15.69 -19.10
C SER A 168 9.61 -15.98 -19.02
N ASP A 169 10.12 -16.86 -19.89
CA ASP A 169 11.55 -17.16 -20.02
C ASP A 169 12.37 -16.09 -20.77
N ALA A 170 11.76 -14.97 -21.17
CA ALA A 170 12.43 -13.80 -21.75
C ALA A 170 13.36 -13.09 -20.74
N ALA A 171 14.35 -13.81 -20.24
CA ALA A 171 15.16 -13.46 -19.09
C ALA A 171 16.63 -13.88 -19.30
N ASN A 172 17.52 -13.50 -18.39
CA ASN A 172 18.97 -13.70 -18.51
C ASN A 172 19.52 -14.94 -17.76
N GLY A 173 18.63 -15.80 -17.25
CA GLY A 173 18.95 -16.98 -16.48
C GLY A 173 17.76 -17.94 -16.38
N TYR A 174 17.82 -18.92 -15.49
CA TYR A 174 16.68 -19.80 -15.27
C TYR A 174 15.54 -19.06 -14.57
N VAL A 175 14.33 -19.15 -15.11
CA VAL A 175 13.11 -18.64 -14.45
C VAL A 175 12.44 -19.77 -13.68
N ILE A 176 11.92 -19.44 -12.50
CA ILE A 176 11.33 -20.38 -11.53
C ILE A 176 9.87 -20.03 -11.30
N ALA A 177 9.02 -20.98 -11.65
CA ALA A 177 7.60 -20.97 -11.38
C ALA A 177 7.33 -21.88 -10.18
N ASP A 178 6.85 -21.28 -9.10
CA ASP A 178 6.43 -21.97 -7.87
C ASP A 178 4.99 -21.51 -7.61
N ALA A 179 4.76 -20.54 -6.71
CA ALA A 179 3.40 -20.09 -6.42
C ALA A 179 3.17 -18.59 -6.57
N ILE A 180 1.93 -18.24 -6.94
CA ILE A 180 1.40 -16.87 -6.90
C ILE A 180 0.32 -16.76 -5.84
N ARG A 181 0.40 -15.69 -5.04
CA ARG A 181 -0.57 -15.31 -4.03
C ARG A 181 -1.23 -14.01 -4.43
N VAL A 182 -2.56 -13.97 -4.35
CA VAL A 182 -3.35 -12.75 -4.54
C VAL A 182 -4.21 -12.51 -3.32
N GLU A 183 -4.26 -11.27 -2.87
CA GLU A 183 -5.16 -10.83 -1.80
C GLU A 183 -5.65 -9.43 -2.12
N PRO A 184 -6.80 -9.00 -1.58
CA PRO A 184 -7.24 -7.63 -1.76
C PRO A 184 -6.18 -6.66 -1.25
N ALA A 185 -5.72 -5.77 -2.13
CA ALA A 185 -4.95 -4.63 -1.70
C ALA A 185 -5.91 -3.70 -0.97
N LEU A 186 -5.74 -3.61 0.35
CA LEU A 186 -6.30 -2.51 1.11
C LEU A 186 -5.75 -1.22 0.47
N ALA A 187 -6.64 -0.25 0.20
CA ALA A 187 -6.19 1.06 -0.26
C ALA A 187 -5.07 1.55 0.67
N PRO A 188 -4.03 2.24 0.16
CA PRO A 188 -3.03 2.86 1.03
C PRO A 188 -3.78 3.82 1.96
N VAL A 189 -3.90 3.42 3.23
CA VAL A 189 -4.41 4.30 4.28
C VAL A 189 -3.16 5.00 4.79
N ALA A 190 -3.02 6.29 4.48
CA ALA A 190 -2.20 7.19 5.29
C ALA A 190 -2.49 6.89 6.78
N PRO A 191 -1.54 7.01 7.73
CA PRO A 191 -1.80 6.62 9.12
C PRO A 191 -3.13 7.22 9.56
N ALA A 192 -4.12 6.35 9.82
CA ALA A 192 -5.47 6.76 10.17
C ALA A 192 -5.42 7.30 11.59
N VAL A 193 -4.90 8.52 11.73
CA VAL A 193 -4.89 9.26 12.98
C VAL A 193 -6.33 9.62 13.29
N SER A 194 -6.84 9.11 14.41
CA SER A 194 -8.13 9.48 14.95
C SER A 194 -7.90 10.08 16.33
N ILE A 195 -8.55 11.20 16.60
CA ILE A 195 -8.51 11.88 17.89
C ILE A 195 -9.95 11.93 18.39
N ILE A 196 -10.16 11.66 19.68
CA ILE A 196 -11.43 11.93 20.36
C ILE A 196 -11.10 12.83 21.55
N ASP A 197 -11.70 14.01 21.57
CA ASP A 197 -11.65 15.00 22.64
C ASP A 197 -12.80 14.81 23.67
N ASP A 198 -12.72 15.43 24.85
CA ASP A 198 -13.72 15.24 25.92
C ASP A 198 -15.07 15.95 25.65
N GLY A 199 -15.14 16.76 24.58
CA GLY A 199 -16.37 17.30 24.01
C GLY A 199 -17.01 16.45 22.90
N GLU A 200 -16.32 15.42 22.41
CA GLU A 200 -16.66 14.75 21.14
C GLU A 200 -17.47 13.46 21.30
N ALA A 201 -18.07 13.03 20.19
CA ALA A 201 -18.75 11.74 20.12
C ALA A 201 -17.73 10.60 20.28
N GLY A 202 -18.03 9.67 21.19
CA GLY A 202 -17.12 8.58 21.56
C GLY A 202 -16.46 8.78 22.91
N PHE A 203 -16.48 9.99 23.47
CA PHE A 203 -16.16 10.23 24.86
C PHE A 203 -17.37 10.04 25.78
N ALA A 204 -17.17 9.40 26.93
CA ALA A 204 -18.20 9.23 27.95
C ALA A 204 -17.60 9.20 29.35
N THR A 205 -18.41 9.55 30.35
CA THR A 205 -18.01 9.50 31.76
C THR A 205 -19.03 8.75 32.62
N THR A 206 -18.56 7.95 33.57
CA THR A 206 -19.33 7.38 34.67
C THR A 206 -18.83 7.97 35.98
N GLY A 207 -19.74 8.27 36.92
CA GLY A 207 -19.36 8.86 38.20
C GLY A 207 -19.25 10.38 38.17
N ASN A 208 -18.46 10.97 39.08
CA ASN A 208 -18.43 12.41 39.31
C ASN A 208 -17.28 13.11 38.55
N TRP A 209 -17.51 13.41 37.27
CA TRP A 209 -16.60 14.23 36.47
C TRP A 209 -17.06 15.67 36.38
N VAL A 210 -16.12 16.60 36.59
CA VAL A 210 -16.37 18.05 36.60
C VAL A 210 -15.61 18.73 35.47
N GLN A 211 -16.29 19.56 34.70
CA GLN A 211 -15.66 20.48 33.74
C GLN A 211 -15.30 21.78 34.46
N PRO A 212 -14.06 22.29 34.37
CA PRO A 212 -13.67 23.56 34.96
C PRO A 212 -14.34 24.73 34.23
N ALA A 213 -14.54 25.86 34.93
CA ALA A 213 -15.14 27.05 34.33
C ALA A 213 -14.19 27.83 33.38
N ALA A 214 -12.88 27.55 33.45
CA ALA A 214 -11.89 28.14 32.56
C ALA A 214 -11.78 27.30 31.29
N ALA A 215 -11.70 27.94 30.13
CA ALA A 215 -11.43 27.26 28.87
C ALA A 215 -9.95 26.88 28.81
N VAL A 216 -9.66 25.61 29.07
CA VAL A 216 -8.31 25.03 29.18
C VAL A 216 -8.36 23.59 28.72
N GLY A 217 -7.22 23.02 28.32
CA GLY A 217 -7.15 21.70 27.68
C GLY A 217 -7.17 21.80 26.16
N ARG A 218 -7.17 20.67 25.46
CA ARG A 218 -7.38 20.62 24.01
C ARG A 218 -8.80 21.13 23.70
N GLU A 219 -8.94 21.81 22.58
CA GLU A 219 -10.21 22.41 22.10
C GLU A 219 -10.93 23.38 23.06
N GLY A 220 -10.32 23.68 24.21
CA GLY A 220 -10.80 24.63 25.20
C GLY A 220 -11.55 23.99 26.36
N ASP A 221 -11.57 22.67 26.48
CA ASP A 221 -12.15 21.95 27.60
C ASP A 221 -11.33 20.74 28.07
N LEU A 222 -11.70 20.29 29.28
CA LEU A 222 -11.25 19.06 29.91
C LEU A 222 -12.25 18.68 31.00
N LYS A 223 -12.22 17.43 31.46
CA LYS A 223 -12.90 16.99 32.69
C LYS A 223 -11.91 16.49 33.71
N HIS A 224 -12.28 16.60 34.98
CA HIS A 224 -11.49 16.06 36.08
C HIS A 224 -12.36 15.33 37.10
N SER A 225 -11.79 14.34 37.77
CA SER A 225 -12.34 13.74 38.99
C SER A 225 -11.29 13.75 40.10
N ALA A 226 -11.76 13.81 41.35
CA ALA A 226 -10.90 13.68 42.52
C ALA A 226 -10.49 12.21 42.71
N ALA A 227 -9.36 11.98 43.39
CA ALA A 227 -8.91 10.63 43.73
C ALA A 227 -10.00 9.81 44.44
N GLY A 228 -10.10 8.55 44.07
CA GLY A 228 -11.01 7.56 44.61
C GLY A 228 -10.46 6.15 44.46
N ILE A 229 -11.33 5.20 44.11
CA ILE A 229 -11.02 3.77 44.09
C ILE A 229 -11.34 3.09 42.74
N GLY A 230 -11.50 3.88 41.67
CA GLY A 230 -11.80 3.42 40.32
C GLY A 230 -13.29 3.40 39.96
N ASN A 231 -14.13 4.08 40.73
CA ASN A 231 -15.57 4.17 40.48
C ASN A 231 -15.91 5.25 39.45
N ASP A 232 -15.13 6.32 39.39
CA ASP A 232 -15.29 7.37 38.40
C ASP A 232 -14.42 7.02 37.19
N LYS A 233 -15.03 7.00 36.00
CA LYS A 233 -14.41 6.53 34.76
C LYS A 233 -14.63 7.51 33.62
N ALA A 234 -13.60 7.78 32.84
CA ALA A 234 -13.67 8.45 31.55
C ALA A 234 -13.26 7.44 30.48
N THR A 235 -14.02 7.36 29.38
CA THR A 235 -13.78 6.41 28.29
C THR A 235 -13.82 7.09 26.95
N TRP A 236 -12.84 6.81 26.10
CA TRP A 236 -12.81 7.19 24.69
C TRP A 236 -12.98 5.92 23.85
N THR A 237 -14.03 5.88 23.05
CA THR A 237 -14.44 4.71 22.27
C THR A 237 -14.29 5.02 20.79
N PHE A 238 -13.25 4.45 20.19
CA PHE A 238 -13.01 4.53 18.75
C PHE A 238 -13.72 3.36 18.08
N THR A 239 -14.57 3.65 17.09
CA THR A 239 -15.36 2.62 16.37
C THR A 239 -15.04 2.65 14.88
N GLY A 240 -15.42 1.59 14.17
CA GLY A 240 -15.15 1.47 12.73
C GLY A 240 -13.66 1.29 12.42
N LEU A 241 -12.88 0.84 13.40
CA LEU A 241 -11.47 0.57 13.22
C LEU A 241 -11.27 -0.73 12.43
N THR A 242 -10.13 -0.82 11.74
CA THR A 242 -9.69 -2.09 11.16
C THR A 242 -8.87 -2.85 12.22
N PRO A 243 -9.08 -4.17 12.41
CA PRO A 243 -8.19 -4.99 13.24
C PRO A 243 -6.72 -4.79 12.84
N GLY A 244 -5.82 -4.71 13.83
CA GLY A 244 -4.42 -4.39 13.60
C GLY A 244 -3.74 -3.65 14.74
N HIS A 245 -2.55 -3.14 14.47
CA HIS A 245 -1.68 -2.47 15.42
C HIS A 245 -1.97 -0.98 15.45
N TYR A 246 -2.09 -0.43 16.66
CA TYR A 246 -2.34 0.97 16.93
C TYR A 246 -1.36 1.50 17.97
N PHE A 247 -0.84 2.68 17.70
CA PHE A 247 -0.19 3.56 18.66
C PHE A 247 -1.25 4.41 19.35
N VAL A 248 -1.22 4.45 20.67
CA VAL A 248 -2.19 5.15 21.51
C VAL A 248 -1.48 6.19 22.37
N ALA A 249 -1.97 7.42 22.35
CA ALA A 249 -1.42 8.55 23.09
C ALA A 249 -2.52 9.40 23.76
N ALA A 250 -2.16 10.14 24.79
CA ALA A 250 -3.05 11.03 25.52
C ALA A 250 -2.45 12.44 25.69
N THR A 251 -3.32 13.44 25.80
CA THR A 251 -2.96 14.80 26.20
C THR A 251 -3.75 15.20 27.44
N TRP A 252 -3.21 16.13 28.23
CA TRP A 252 -3.86 16.73 29.38
C TRP A 252 -3.19 18.07 29.74
N LEU A 253 -3.87 18.87 30.56
CA LEU A 253 -3.28 20.05 31.19
C LEU A 253 -2.59 19.68 32.51
N GLU A 254 -1.28 19.92 32.59
CA GLU A 254 -0.48 19.63 33.77
C GLU A 254 -0.72 20.59 34.92
N HIS A 255 -0.63 20.09 36.15
CA HIS A 255 -0.63 20.92 37.36
C HIS A 255 -0.14 20.14 38.59
N VAL A 256 0.40 20.82 39.60
CA VAL A 256 0.92 20.24 40.87
C VAL A 256 -0.12 19.59 41.79
N ASN A 257 -1.37 19.51 41.37
CA ASN A 257 -2.44 18.86 42.13
C ASN A 257 -3.09 17.71 41.34
N ARG A 258 -2.39 17.22 40.31
CA ARG A 258 -2.85 16.10 39.48
C ARG A 258 -2.22 14.81 39.97
N ALA A 259 -2.85 13.70 39.62
CA ALA A 259 -2.35 12.40 39.99
C ALA A 259 -0.98 12.16 39.38
N THR A 260 -0.03 11.67 40.18
CA THR A 260 1.26 11.22 39.66
C THR A 260 1.21 9.78 39.13
N ASP A 261 0.05 9.13 39.25
CA ASP A 261 -0.16 7.73 38.94
C ASP A 261 -1.55 7.45 38.32
N ALA A 262 -2.05 8.40 37.50
CA ALA A 262 -3.32 8.32 36.79
C ALA A 262 -3.41 7.03 35.95
N PRO A 263 -4.34 6.11 36.24
CA PRO A 263 -4.39 4.80 35.59
C PRO A 263 -5.16 4.84 34.27
N PHE A 264 -4.46 4.59 33.17
CA PHE A 264 -5.04 4.33 31.85
C PHE A 264 -5.05 2.83 31.54
N ARG A 265 -6.15 2.35 30.95
CA ARG A 265 -6.30 0.99 30.41
C ARG A 265 -6.74 1.08 28.97
N ILE A 266 -6.22 0.21 28.13
CA ILE A 266 -6.57 0.11 26.71
C ILE A 266 -7.20 -1.26 26.48
N LEU A 267 -8.38 -1.29 25.87
CA LEU A 267 -9.24 -2.48 25.73
C LEU A 267 -9.56 -2.75 24.27
N ASP A 268 -9.65 -4.03 23.90
CA ASP A 268 -10.11 -4.51 22.59
C ASP A 268 -11.65 -4.48 22.54
N GLY A 269 -12.21 -3.29 22.39
CA GLY A 269 -13.64 -3.02 22.38
C GLY A 269 -14.30 -2.84 23.75
N THR A 270 -15.57 -2.43 23.72
CA THR A 270 -16.36 -2.12 24.93
C THR A 270 -16.59 -3.39 25.75
N GLY A 271 -16.01 -3.42 26.96
CA GLY A 271 -16.04 -4.60 27.83
C GLY A 271 -15.15 -5.76 27.37
N GLY A 272 -14.27 -5.49 26.40
CA GLY A 272 -13.34 -6.47 25.85
C GLY A 272 -12.12 -6.75 26.73
N ALA A 273 -11.16 -7.48 26.16
CA ALA A 273 -9.92 -7.82 26.84
C ALA A 273 -9.03 -6.59 27.05
N GLU A 274 -8.33 -6.53 28.18
CA GLU A 274 -7.31 -5.50 28.42
C GLU A 274 -6.05 -5.80 27.61
N LEU A 275 -5.64 -4.85 26.77
CA LEU A 275 -4.47 -4.92 25.90
C LEU A 275 -3.24 -4.32 26.56
N ALA A 276 -3.43 -3.23 27.32
CA ALA A 276 -2.36 -2.56 28.06
C ALA A 276 -2.94 -1.77 29.25
N ALA A 277 -2.09 -1.56 30.26
CA ALA A 277 -2.38 -0.67 31.38
C ALA A 277 -1.10 0.10 31.76
N VAL A 278 -1.25 1.40 31.99
CA VAL A 278 -0.16 2.32 32.34
C VAL A 278 -0.62 3.30 33.41
N ARG A 279 0.27 3.69 34.32
CA ARG A 279 0.04 4.79 35.27
C ARG A 279 0.88 5.99 34.87
N ILE A 280 0.23 7.13 34.66
CA ILE A 280 0.82 8.34 34.10
C ILE A 280 0.90 9.44 35.14
N ASN A 281 2.00 10.20 35.13
CA ASN A 281 2.13 11.39 35.97
C ASN A 281 1.57 12.62 35.26
N GLN A 282 0.36 13.03 35.64
CA GLN A 282 -0.31 14.20 35.08
C GLN A 282 0.11 15.53 35.71
N GLU A 283 1.06 15.54 36.66
CA GLU A 283 1.70 16.78 37.11
C GLU A 283 2.70 17.32 36.08
N LEU A 284 3.14 16.48 35.13
CA LEU A 284 4.04 16.83 34.05
C LEU A 284 3.25 17.02 32.75
N ALA A 285 3.67 17.97 31.93
CA ALA A 285 3.11 18.16 30.60
C ALA A 285 3.44 16.94 29.72
N PRO A 286 2.50 16.48 28.87
CA PRO A 286 2.81 15.52 27.81
C PRO A 286 3.99 16.02 26.98
N ASN A 287 4.94 15.16 26.66
CA ASN A 287 6.20 15.61 26.03
C ASN A 287 6.84 14.65 25.03
N ASP A 288 6.19 13.55 24.67
CA ASP A 288 6.77 12.59 23.73
C ASP A 288 6.77 13.10 22.28
N PHE A 289 5.69 13.75 21.85
CA PHE A 289 5.60 14.34 20.51
C PHE A 289 4.54 15.45 20.41
N PHE A 290 4.58 16.22 19.32
CA PHE A 290 3.61 17.27 19.01
C PHE A 290 2.85 16.93 17.74
N ASP A 291 1.51 16.89 17.80
CA ASP A 291 0.64 16.62 16.65
C ASP A 291 -0.73 17.28 16.83
N ALA A 292 -1.37 17.65 15.72
CA ALA A 292 -2.70 18.25 15.67
C ALA A 292 -2.91 19.40 16.68
N GLY A 293 -1.86 20.19 16.95
CA GLY A 293 -1.90 21.34 17.85
C GLY A 293 -1.67 21.05 19.35
N SER A 294 -1.42 19.81 19.74
CA SER A 294 -1.21 19.41 21.15
C SER A 294 0.12 18.67 21.33
N ASN A 295 0.68 18.72 22.55
CA ASN A 295 1.70 17.75 22.95
C ASN A 295 1.01 16.47 23.44
N TRP A 296 1.61 15.33 23.15
CA TRP A 296 1.05 14.02 23.44
C TRP A 296 2.06 13.18 24.20
N GLU A 297 1.55 12.35 25.11
CA GLU A 297 2.31 11.32 25.82
C GLU A 297 1.86 9.96 25.29
N GLN A 298 2.82 9.10 24.99
CA GLN A 298 2.58 7.73 24.58
C GLN A 298 2.04 6.91 25.76
N LEU A 299 0.93 6.21 25.52
CA LEU A 299 0.39 5.24 26.47
C LEU A 299 0.86 3.83 26.15
N ALA A 300 0.69 3.38 24.89
CA ALA A 300 1.10 2.04 24.45
C ALA A 300 1.06 1.88 22.92
N HIS A 301 1.68 0.80 22.44
CA HIS A 301 1.30 0.16 21.17
C HIS A 301 0.48 -1.09 21.49
N VAL A 302 -0.64 -1.27 20.80
CA VAL A 302 -1.58 -2.38 21.03
C VAL A 302 -2.01 -3.01 19.71
N THR A 303 -2.47 -4.26 19.77
CA THR A 303 -3.12 -4.94 18.63
C THR A 303 -4.58 -5.17 18.99
N ILE A 304 -5.50 -4.64 18.18
CA ILE A 304 -6.95 -4.91 18.32
C ILE A 304 -7.36 -6.01 17.35
N THR A 305 -8.26 -6.89 17.79
CA THR A 305 -8.85 -7.94 16.95
C THR A 305 -10.24 -7.58 16.45
N GLY A 306 -10.92 -6.66 17.15
CA GLY A 306 -12.21 -6.12 16.75
C GLY A 306 -12.11 -4.82 15.95
N THR A 307 -13.27 -4.19 15.75
CA THR A 307 -13.41 -2.88 15.07
C THR A 307 -13.54 -1.72 16.05
N GLU A 308 -13.20 -1.94 17.31
CA GLU A 308 -13.39 -0.98 18.40
C GLU A 308 -12.16 -0.99 19.31
N LEU A 309 -11.68 0.19 19.71
CA LEU A 309 -10.63 0.37 20.69
C LEU A 309 -11.16 1.31 21.77
N VAL A 310 -11.08 0.90 23.04
CA VAL A 310 -11.52 1.72 24.17
C VAL A 310 -10.32 2.07 25.03
N VAL A 311 -10.15 3.36 25.31
CA VAL A 311 -9.22 3.84 26.35
C VAL A 311 -10.04 4.25 27.56
N GLU A 312 -9.70 3.73 28.74
CA GLU A 312 -10.36 4.00 30.02
C GLU A 312 -9.37 4.67 30.98
N LEU A 313 -9.74 5.82 31.53
CA LEU A 313 -9.08 6.49 32.67
C LEU A 313 -9.97 6.38 33.90
N THR A 314 -9.42 6.02 35.05
CA THR A 314 -10.19 5.92 36.31
C THR A 314 -9.63 6.78 37.44
N ASP A 315 -10.45 7.05 38.45
CA ASP A 315 -10.05 7.79 39.66
C ASP A 315 -9.26 6.95 40.69
N ASP A 316 -8.84 5.71 40.41
CA ASP A 316 -7.95 4.91 41.27
C ASP A 316 -6.51 5.44 41.26
N ALA A 317 -6.36 6.68 41.72
CA ALA A 317 -5.16 7.48 41.63
C ALA A 317 -4.93 8.25 42.93
N ASN A 318 -3.74 8.82 43.10
CA ASN A 318 -3.37 9.48 44.35
C ASN A 318 -3.90 10.93 44.48
N GLN A 319 -4.30 11.56 43.37
CA GLN A 319 -4.86 12.92 43.33
C GLN A 319 -5.84 13.08 42.14
N TYR A 320 -6.11 14.31 41.69
CA TYR A 320 -7.04 14.57 40.59
C TYR A 320 -6.57 13.96 39.27
N VAL A 321 -7.44 13.20 38.62
CA VAL A 321 -7.21 12.70 37.26
C VAL A 321 -7.87 13.62 36.24
N ILE A 322 -7.21 13.84 35.11
CA ILE A 322 -7.61 14.74 34.03
C ILE A 322 -7.90 13.92 32.77
N ALA A 323 -9.11 14.07 32.26
CA ALA A 323 -9.58 13.55 30.98
C ALA A 323 -9.71 14.71 30.01
N ASP A 324 -8.97 14.65 28.91
CA ASP A 324 -8.94 15.67 27.84
C ASP A 324 -9.09 14.87 26.53
N ALA A 325 -8.02 14.59 25.78
CA ALA A 325 -8.13 13.83 24.53
C ALA A 325 -7.24 12.59 24.44
N ILE A 326 -7.71 11.63 23.64
CA ILE A 326 -6.95 10.45 23.21
C ILE A 326 -6.74 10.50 21.70
N ARG A 327 -5.53 10.16 21.28
CA ARG A 327 -5.14 9.97 19.88
C ARG A 327 -4.79 8.50 19.66
N ILE A 328 -5.35 7.91 18.62
CA ILE A 328 -4.89 6.65 18.08
C ILE A 328 -4.35 6.85 16.67
N GLU A 329 -3.34 6.06 16.34
CA GLU A 329 -2.78 5.99 15.00
C GLU A 329 -2.58 4.52 14.68
N ARG A 330 -3.16 4.07 13.56
CA ARG A 330 -2.86 2.72 13.08
C ARG A 330 -1.39 2.68 12.64
N THR A 331 -0.60 1.81 13.25
CA THR A 331 0.83 1.62 12.96
C THR A 331 1.11 0.43 12.04
N ASP A 332 0.08 -0.35 11.73
CA ASP A 332 0.12 -1.17 10.52
C ASP A 332 0.07 -0.22 9.34
N THR A 333 1.19 0.34 8.94
CA THR A 333 1.30 0.89 7.59
C THR A 333 1.18 -0.32 6.67
N PRO A 334 0.14 -0.42 5.81
CA PRO A 334 0.37 -1.16 4.57
C PRO A 334 1.60 -0.52 3.91
N PRO A 335 2.46 -1.29 3.22
CA PRO A 335 3.57 -0.70 2.48
C PRO A 335 3.05 0.44 1.57
N PRO A 336 3.62 1.66 1.60
CA PRO A 336 3.35 2.64 0.56
C PRO A 336 4.00 2.15 -0.76
N PRO A 337 3.40 2.50 -1.91
CA PRO A 337 3.50 1.70 -3.13
C PRO A 337 4.85 1.87 -3.84
N PRO A 338 5.20 0.92 -4.73
CA PRO A 338 5.44 1.31 -6.11
C PRO A 338 4.43 0.61 -7.03
N PRO A 339 3.80 1.37 -7.94
CA PRO A 339 4.18 1.13 -9.31
C PRO A 339 5.18 2.20 -9.67
N SER A 340 6.44 1.80 -9.77
CA SER A 340 7.34 2.55 -10.61
C SER A 340 6.82 2.43 -12.03
N VAL A 341 6.49 3.56 -12.66
CA VAL A 341 6.13 3.58 -14.07
C VAL A 341 7.37 4.01 -14.82
N ILE A 342 7.81 3.16 -15.74
CA ILE A 342 8.89 3.46 -16.66
C ILE A 342 8.25 3.74 -18.02
N ILE A 343 8.65 4.82 -18.67
CA ILE A 343 8.38 5.06 -20.08
C ILE A 343 9.74 5.15 -20.77
N ASP A 344 10.01 4.18 -21.63
CA ASP A 344 11.15 4.17 -22.55
C ASP A 344 10.88 5.02 -23.82
N ASN A 345 11.92 5.31 -24.61
CA ASN A 345 11.77 5.96 -25.90
C ASN A 345 11.01 5.13 -26.96
N GLY A 346 10.82 3.82 -26.75
CA GLY A 346 9.93 2.97 -27.54
C GLY A 346 8.47 2.99 -27.10
N ASP A 347 8.18 3.50 -25.90
CA ASP A 347 6.90 3.28 -25.23
C ASP A 347 5.79 4.27 -25.58
N ALA A 348 4.57 3.81 -25.31
CA ALA A 348 3.40 4.68 -25.27
C ALA A 348 3.57 5.74 -24.16
N GLY A 349 3.38 7.01 -24.52
CA GLY A 349 3.61 8.15 -23.62
C GLY A 349 4.93 8.87 -23.90
N PHE A 350 5.83 8.29 -24.69
CA PHE A 350 6.98 9.00 -25.24
C PHE A 350 6.67 9.68 -26.59
N SER A 351 7.24 10.86 -26.81
CA SER A 351 7.17 11.56 -28.09
C SER A 351 8.35 12.51 -28.29
N THR A 352 8.66 12.86 -29.54
CA THR A 352 9.71 13.84 -29.88
C THR A 352 9.25 14.86 -30.92
N SER A 353 9.86 16.05 -30.90
CA SER A 353 9.85 16.96 -32.03
C SER A 353 10.89 16.55 -33.10
N ALA A 354 10.86 17.14 -34.29
CA ALA A 354 11.76 16.72 -35.37
C ALA A 354 13.25 16.92 -35.02
N GLY A 355 14.09 15.95 -35.40
CA GLY A 355 15.56 16.05 -35.31
C GLY A 355 16.24 15.16 -34.26
N TRP A 356 15.52 14.22 -33.66
CA TRP A 356 16.09 13.13 -32.87
C TRP A 356 16.44 11.94 -33.78
N ASN A 357 17.54 11.26 -33.48
CA ASN A 357 18.04 10.14 -34.28
C ASN A 357 18.27 8.93 -33.36
N PRO A 358 17.92 7.70 -33.77
CA PRO A 358 18.21 6.51 -32.99
C PRO A 358 19.72 6.23 -32.94
N ALA A 359 20.17 5.57 -31.87
CA ALA A 359 21.51 5.00 -31.83
C ALA A 359 21.70 3.94 -32.93
N ALA A 360 22.92 3.84 -33.46
CA ALA A 360 23.27 2.85 -34.50
C ALA A 360 23.59 1.45 -33.93
N THR A 361 23.68 1.33 -32.61
CA THR A 361 24.01 0.12 -31.87
C THR A 361 22.97 -0.08 -30.77
N SER A 362 22.73 -1.32 -30.38
CA SER A 362 21.81 -1.61 -29.27
C SER A 362 22.48 -1.27 -27.93
N ILE A 363 22.06 -0.14 -27.36
CA ILE A 363 22.55 0.47 -26.11
C ILE A 363 21.42 1.33 -25.54
N GLY A 364 21.39 1.55 -24.23
CA GLY A 364 20.30 2.25 -23.54
C GLY A 364 19.35 1.28 -22.84
N HIS A 365 18.34 1.81 -22.16
CA HIS A 365 17.26 1.00 -21.59
C HIS A 365 16.54 0.27 -22.72
N GLU A 366 16.13 -0.98 -22.49
CA GLU A 366 15.53 -1.87 -23.51
C GLU A 366 16.33 -2.05 -24.82
N GLY A 367 17.59 -1.61 -24.83
CA GLY A 367 18.51 -1.79 -25.94
C GLY A 367 18.39 -0.75 -27.06
N ASP A 368 17.70 0.38 -26.85
CA ASP A 368 17.73 1.52 -27.75
C ASP A 368 17.77 2.87 -27.01
N LEU A 369 18.01 3.94 -27.79
CA LEU A 369 17.96 5.33 -27.32
C LEU A 369 17.85 6.31 -28.49
N LEU A 370 17.39 7.52 -28.21
CA LEU A 370 17.45 8.65 -29.15
C LEU A 370 18.51 9.68 -28.74
N HIS A 371 19.11 10.33 -29.74
CA HIS A 371 20.07 11.39 -29.52
C HIS A 371 19.89 12.57 -30.47
N THR A 372 20.35 13.73 -30.02
CA THR A 372 20.38 14.95 -30.83
C THR A 372 21.62 15.80 -30.55
N SER A 373 22.07 16.56 -31.56
CA SER A 373 23.10 17.60 -31.40
C SER A 373 22.60 18.74 -30.51
N PRO A 374 23.52 19.44 -29.80
CA PRO A 374 23.19 20.63 -29.02
C PRO A 374 22.56 21.73 -29.88
N GLY A 375 21.75 22.59 -29.26
CA GLY A 375 21.03 23.66 -29.92
C GLY A 375 20.38 24.62 -28.92
N THR A 376 19.28 25.24 -29.31
CA THR A 376 18.60 26.30 -28.53
C THR A 376 17.39 25.82 -27.74
N GLY A 377 17.17 24.50 -27.66
CA GLY A 377 15.98 23.90 -27.02
C GLY A 377 14.79 23.66 -27.96
N SER A 378 14.99 23.79 -29.28
CA SER A 378 13.93 23.53 -30.27
C SER A 378 13.62 22.05 -30.47
N ARG A 379 14.54 21.15 -30.08
CA ARG A 379 14.34 19.71 -30.11
C ARG A 379 13.98 19.23 -28.71
N ILE A 380 12.82 18.58 -28.60
CA ILE A 380 12.20 18.20 -27.33
C ILE A 380 11.88 16.71 -27.40
N ALA A 381 12.26 15.97 -26.37
CA ALA A 381 11.76 14.64 -26.05
C ALA A 381 10.82 14.77 -24.85
N THR A 382 9.70 14.07 -24.84
CA THR A 382 8.65 14.21 -23.83
C THR A 382 8.12 12.86 -23.41
N TRP A 383 8.17 12.59 -22.11
CA TRP A 383 7.54 11.44 -21.45
C TRP A 383 6.30 11.95 -20.71
N THR A 384 5.15 11.37 -21.00
CA THR A 384 3.85 11.74 -20.42
C THR A 384 3.28 10.56 -19.67
N PHE A 385 3.23 10.69 -18.35
CA PHE A 385 2.61 9.73 -17.45
C PHE A 385 1.18 10.18 -17.17
N THR A 386 0.19 9.35 -17.47
CA THR A 386 -1.23 9.64 -17.21
C THR A 386 -1.77 8.73 -16.13
N ASP A 387 -3.02 8.98 -15.73
CA ASP A 387 -3.76 8.15 -14.77
C ASP A 387 -3.05 8.02 -13.41
N LEU A 388 -2.28 9.05 -13.07
CA LEU A 388 -1.58 9.15 -11.80
C LEU A 388 -2.55 9.56 -10.69
N THR A 389 -2.30 9.05 -9.48
CA THR A 389 -2.93 9.58 -8.28
C THR A 389 -2.20 10.87 -7.87
N PRO A 390 -2.89 11.99 -7.57
CA PRO A 390 -2.24 13.16 -6.99
C PRO A 390 -1.44 12.80 -5.74
N GLY A 391 -0.22 13.31 -5.63
CA GLY A 391 0.70 12.89 -4.58
C GLY A 391 2.16 13.24 -4.89
N MET A 392 3.06 12.80 -4.04
CA MET A 392 4.50 12.96 -4.21
C MET A 392 5.07 11.86 -5.10
N TYR A 393 5.93 12.25 -6.04
CA TYR A 393 6.65 11.32 -6.90
C TYR A 393 8.15 11.62 -6.90
N ARG A 394 8.95 10.56 -6.81
CA ARG A 394 10.36 10.56 -7.20
C ARG A 394 10.44 10.41 -8.72
N VAL A 395 11.22 11.25 -9.38
CA VAL A 395 11.44 11.23 -10.83
C VAL A 395 12.90 10.94 -11.09
N SER A 396 13.17 9.87 -11.84
CA SER A 396 14.53 9.40 -12.16
C SER A 396 14.68 9.19 -13.67
N ALA A 397 15.91 9.25 -14.17
CA ALA A 397 16.23 9.08 -15.58
C ALA A 397 17.42 8.14 -15.75
N THR A 398 17.45 7.43 -16.88
CA THR A 398 18.62 6.65 -17.30
C THR A 398 19.10 7.14 -18.66
N TRP A 399 20.37 6.87 -19.00
CA TRP A 399 20.97 7.17 -20.29
C TRP A 399 22.30 6.45 -20.48
N PHE A 400 22.71 6.25 -21.73
CA PHE A 400 24.05 5.77 -22.05
C PHE A 400 25.11 6.90 -22.04
N ALA A 401 26.01 6.85 -21.05
CA ALA A 401 27.05 7.86 -20.85
C ALA A 401 28.18 7.80 -21.89
N TYR A 402 28.64 8.98 -22.34
CA TYR A 402 29.82 9.08 -23.21
C TYR A 402 30.49 10.46 -23.17
N THR A 403 31.76 10.54 -23.54
CA THR A 403 32.58 11.77 -23.40
C THR A 403 32.13 12.96 -24.27
N ASN A 404 31.28 12.75 -25.28
CA ASN A 404 30.76 13.80 -26.15
C ASN A 404 29.32 14.24 -25.81
N ARG A 405 28.76 13.76 -24.68
CA ARG A 405 27.43 14.15 -24.22
C ARG A 405 27.45 15.49 -23.49
N ALA A 406 26.29 16.10 -23.36
CA ALA A 406 26.12 17.35 -22.64
C ALA A 406 26.42 17.16 -21.14
N THR A 407 27.06 18.15 -20.54
CA THR A 407 27.25 18.22 -19.09
C THR A 407 26.12 18.97 -18.37
N ASN A 408 25.11 19.43 -19.12
CA ASN A 408 24.02 20.27 -18.64
C ASN A 408 22.71 20.00 -19.40
N ALA A 409 22.42 18.73 -19.69
CA ALA A 409 21.18 18.33 -20.36
C ALA A 409 19.96 18.70 -19.48
N PRO A 410 19.04 19.55 -19.94
CA PRO A 410 17.93 20.05 -19.11
C PRO A 410 16.70 19.14 -19.17
N PHE A 411 16.32 18.58 -18.02
CA PHE A 411 15.03 17.90 -17.80
C PHE A 411 14.07 18.84 -17.06
N THR A 412 12.91 19.13 -17.66
CA THR A 412 11.85 19.96 -17.07
C THR A 412 10.65 19.09 -16.70
N ILE A 413 10.23 19.14 -15.45
CA ILE A 413 9.11 18.35 -14.91
C ILE A 413 7.88 19.27 -14.75
N ARG A 414 6.69 18.81 -15.15
CA ARG A 414 5.42 19.55 -15.08
C ARG A 414 4.30 18.73 -14.48
N ASP A 415 3.40 19.41 -13.77
CA ASP A 415 2.10 18.89 -13.34
C ASP A 415 1.10 18.98 -14.50
N GLY A 416 1.11 17.98 -15.39
CA GLY A 416 0.29 17.90 -16.60
C GLY A 416 0.98 18.35 -17.88
N ILE A 417 0.38 18.00 -19.03
CA ILE A 417 0.94 18.18 -20.39
C ILE A 417 1.32 19.65 -20.68
N ALA A 418 0.49 20.60 -20.22
CA ALA A 418 0.70 22.03 -20.38
C ALA A 418 0.62 22.78 -19.04
N GLY A 419 0.84 22.06 -17.93
CA GLY A 419 0.72 22.62 -16.60
C GLY A 419 1.97 23.36 -16.12
N PRO A 420 1.96 23.80 -14.84
CA PRO A 420 3.07 24.53 -14.25
C PRO A 420 4.35 23.69 -14.27
N VAL A 421 5.49 24.34 -14.47
CA VAL A 421 6.81 23.73 -14.23
C VAL A 421 6.94 23.53 -12.73
N LEU A 422 7.20 22.29 -12.33
CA LEU A 422 7.50 21.92 -10.95
C LEU A 422 9.00 22.04 -10.68
N ASP A 423 9.83 21.58 -11.62
CA ASP A 423 11.29 21.66 -11.49
C ASP A 423 11.99 21.65 -12.86
N THR A 424 13.26 22.06 -12.88
CA THR A 424 14.17 21.85 -14.00
C THR A 424 15.57 21.50 -13.53
N VAL A 425 16.02 20.31 -13.90
CA VAL A 425 17.28 19.70 -13.45
C VAL A 425 18.26 19.64 -14.62
N LEU A 426 19.50 20.08 -14.39
CA LEU A 426 20.57 20.01 -15.38
C LEU A 426 21.47 18.81 -15.08
N VAL A 427 21.52 17.86 -16.00
CA VAL A 427 22.20 16.57 -15.81
C VAL A 427 23.48 16.49 -16.65
N ASN A 428 24.53 15.88 -16.09
CA ASN A 428 25.75 15.57 -16.80
C ASN A 428 25.71 14.15 -17.41
N GLN A 429 25.32 14.06 -18.68
CA GLN A 429 25.22 12.79 -19.39
C GLN A 429 26.57 12.20 -19.83
N GLN A 430 27.69 12.80 -19.44
CA GLN A 430 29.01 12.16 -19.60
C GLN A 430 29.30 11.14 -18.50
N LEU A 431 28.56 11.22 -17.39
CA LEU A 431 28.63 10.28 -16.28
C LEU A 431 27.47 9.29 -16.40
N ALA A 432 27.73 8.03 -16.06
CA ALA A 432 26.67 7.03 -15.97
C ALA A 432 25.75 7.39 -14.78
N PRO A 433 24.43 7.18 -14.93
CA PRO A 433 23.51 7.19 -13.79
C PRO A 433 24.03 6.28 -12.67
N ASN A 434 23.92 6.69 -11.41
CA ASN A 434 24.56 5.95 -10.32
C ASN A 434 23.86 5.99 -8.96
N ASP A 435 22.62 6.45 -8.88
CA ASP A 435 21.91 6.54 -7.60
C ASP A 435 21.31 5.20 -7.16
N PHE A 436 20.75 4.44 -8.10
CA PHE A 436 20.21 3.09 -7.85
C PHE A 436 20.06 2.28 -9.15
N THR A 437 19.77 0.99 -9.03
CA THR A 437 19.51 0.10 -10.15
C THR A 437 18.08 -0.43 -10.05
N ASP A 438 17.33 -0.40 -11.15
CA ASP A 438 15.96 -0.94 -11.27
C ASP A 438 15.68 -1.32 -12.73
N ALA A 439 14.82 -2.31 -12.97
CA ALA A 439 14.45 -2.79 -14.31
C ALA A 439 15.66 -3.04 -15.25
N GLY A 440 16.78 -3.51 -14.70
CA GLY A 440 18.00 -3.80 -15.47
C GLY A 440 18.80 -2.58 -15.94
N SER A 441 18.54 -1.39 -15.37
CA SER A 441 19.27 -0.15 -15.71
C SER A 441 19.68 0.60 -14.44
N ASP A 442 20.78 1.35 -14.54
CA ASP A 442 21.16 2.30 -13.50
C ASP A 442 20.39 3.60 -13.73
N TRP A 443 19.92 4.21 -12.64
CA TRP A 443 19.07 5.40 -12.62
C TRP A 443 19.73 6.52 -11.84
N GLU A 444 19.48 7.75 -12.29
CA GLU A 444 19.84 8.99 -11.60
C GLU A 444 18.56 9.67 -11.16
N ASP A 445 18.51 10.11 -9.91
CA ASP A 445 17.44 10.95 -9.42
C ASP A 445 17.54 12.35 -9.97
N LEU A 446 16.45 12.76 -10.62
CA LEU A 446 16.30 14.14 -11.06
C LEU A 446 15.79 14.99 -9.90
N THR A 447 14.65 14.59 -9.33
CA THR A 447 13.94 15.40 -8.32
C THR A 447 12.86 14.60 -7.62
N THR A 448 12.32 15.16 -6.53
CA THR A 448 11.08 14.73 -5.89
C THR A 448 10.09 15.87 -5.98
N ILE A 449 8.90 15.60 -6.51
CA ILE A 449 7.87 16.62 -6.75
C ILE A 449 6.54 16.21 -6.13
N THR A 450 5.60 17.14 -6.07
CA THR A 450 4.19 16.85 -5.79
C THR A 450 3.36 17.23 -7.01
N ILE A 451 2.55 16.30 -7.51
CA ILE A 451 1.54 16.59 -8.53
C ILE A 451 0.17 16.73 -7.88
N THR A 452 -0.63 17.66 -8.39
CA THR A 452 -2.02 17.88 -7.98
C THR A 452 -3.00 17.30 -8.99
N GLY A 453 -2.57 17.14 -10.24
CA GLY A 453 -3.32 16.47 -11.28
C GLY A 453 -3.03 14.97 -11.37
N ASN A 454 -3.61 14.35 -12.38
CA ASN A 454 -3.42 12.94 -12.70
C ASN A 454 -2.44 12.72 -13.86
N THR A 455 -1.59 13.71 -14.15
CA THR A 455 -0.66 13.65 -15.27
C THR A 455 0.65 14.31 -14.88
N LEU A 456 1.77 13.67 -15.20
CA LEU A 456 3.11 14.20 -15.04
C LEU A 456 3.79 14.21 -16.40
N THR A 457 4.50 15.28 -16.72
CA THR A 457 5.26 15.37 -17.98
C THR A 457 6.71 15.72 -17.70
N VAL A 458 7.63 14.92 -18.23
CA VAL A 458 9.07 15.20 -18.23
C VAL A 458 9.50 15.58 -19.64
N GLN A 459 10.20 16.70 -19.78
CA GLN A 459 10.68 17.19 -21.07
C GLN A 459 12.20 17.35 -21.06
N LEU A 460 12.88 16.70 -22.00
CA LEU A 460 14.31 16.88 -22.23
C LEU A 460 14.51 17.71 -23.50
N THR A 461 15.29 18.78 -23.42
CA THR A 461 15.55 19.65 -24.59
C THR A 461 17.02 19.68 -24.98
N ASN A 462 17.28 19.99 -26.25
CA ASN A 462 18.65 20.13 -26.74
C ASN A 462 19.32 21.48 -26.39
N ASN A 463 18.78 22.28 -25.46
CA ASN A 463 19.41 23.51 -24.98
C ASN A 463 20.60 23.19 -24.05
N ALA A 464 21.62 22.56 -24.61
CA ALA A 464 22.72 21.95 -23.88
C ALA A 464 24.05 22.16 -24.60
N ASN A 465 25.17 21.88 -23.93
CA ASN A 465 26.52 22.12 -24.46
C ASN A 465 27.14 20.94 -25.23
N GLY A 466 26.45 19.81 -25.33
CA GLY A 466 26.89 18.59 -26.01
C GLY A 466 25.72 17.77 -26.54
N TYR A 467 25.98 16.54 -27.01
CA TYR A 467 24.90 15.66 -27.46
C TYR A 467 23.97 15.33 -26.28
N VAL A 468 22.66 15.38 -26.52
CA VAL A 468 21.64 15.05 -25.53
C VAL A 468 21.03 13.70 -25.88
N ILE A 469 20.89 12.84 -24.87
CA ILE A 469 20.41 11.46 -24.94
C ILE A 469 19.05 11.37 -24.26
N ALA A 470 18.05 10.91 -25.00
CA ALA A 470 16.73 10.55 -24.50
C ALA A 470 16.61 9.03 -24.54
N ASP A 471 16.32 8.45 -23.40
CA ASP A 471 16.29 7.01 -23.15
C ASP A 471 14.98 6.75 -22.35
N ALA A 472 15.05 6.29 -21.09
CA ALA A 472 13.87 6.13 -20.24
C ALA A 472 13.76 7.11 -19.05
N ILE A 473 12.51 7.35 -18.62
CA ILE A 473 12.16 8.04 -17.37
C ILE A 473 11.36 7.08 -16.48
N ARG A 474 11.70 7.05 -15.19
CA ARG A 474 10.99 6.33 -14.13
C ARG A 474 10.32 7.34 -13.19
N ILE A 475 9.06 7.13 -12.86
CA ILE A 475 8.41 7.79 -11.73
C ILE A 475 7.97 6.78 -10.70
N GLU A 476 8.04 7.15 -9.42
CA GLU A 476 7.64 6.32 -8.30
C GLU A 476 6.85 7.16 -7.31
N SER A 477 5.63 6.74 -7.00
CA SER A 477 4.80 7.39 -5.98
C SER A 477 5.42 7.13 -4.60
N ILE A 478 5.72 8.18 -3.84
CA ILE A 478 6.40 8.06 -2.53
C ILE A 478 5.61 8.68 -1.36
N GLY A 479 4.36 9.09 -1.57
CA GLY A 479 3.49 9.60 -0.50
C GLY A 479 2.29 10.39 -0.97
#